data_AF-A0A316V1X1-F1
#
_entry.id   AF-A0A316V1X1-F1
#
_cell.length_a   1.000
_cell.length_b   1.000
_cell.length_c   1.000
_cell.angle_alpha   90.00
_cell.angle_beta   90.00
_cell.angle_gamma   90.00
#
_symmetry.space_group_name_H-M   'P 1'
#
loop_
_entity.id
_entity.type
_entity.pdbx_description
1 polymer ?
#
loop_
_entity_poly.entity_id
_entity_poly.type
_entity_poly.pdbx_seq_one_letter_code
_entity_poly.pdbx_strand_id
1 'polypeptide(L)' 'MVLYKEGDVVEYRPFGGDVSTGKIEKIETKTGGHVDIFYHINGEKFISCQLIGKAKQ' A
#
# COMPACT_ATOMS: atom_id res chain seq x y z
N MET A 1 -15.31 -1.62 6.48
CA MET A 1 -14.22 -1.44 7.46
C MET A 1 -12.94 -1.16 6.68
N VAL A 2 -12.34 0.01 6.83
CA VAL A 2 -11.12 0.40 6.08
C VAL A 2 -9.91 -0.11 6.87
N LEU A 3 -9.17 -1.07 6.31
CA LEU A 3 -8.06 -1.75 7.02
C LEU A 3 -6.81 -0.85 7.16
N TYR A 4 -6.58 0.03 6.20
CA TYR A 4 -5.41 0.90 6.13
C TYR A 4 -5.82 2.30 5.65
N LYS A 5 -5.22 3.34 6.23
CA LYS A 5 -5.48 4.75 5.89
C LYS A 5 -4.17 5.48 5.59
N GLU A 6 -4.31 6.62 4.93
CA GLU A 6 -3.21 7.57 4.76
C GLU A 6 -2.63 7.95 6.14
N GLY A 7 -1.31 7.96 6.22
CA GLY A 7 -0.54 8.16 7.45
C GLY A 7 -0.15 6.88 8.19
N ASP A 8 -0.76 5.73 7.90
CA ASP A 8 -0.35 4.46 8.52
C ASP A 8 1.06 4.06 8.04
N VAL A 9 1.87 3.54 8.97
CA VAL A 9 3.13 2.87 8.65
C VAL A 9 2.83 1.38 8.52
N VAL A 10 3.15 0.81 7.35
CA VAL A 10 2.78 -0.54 6.97
C VAL A 10 4.01 -1.32 6.50
N GLU A 11 3.97 -2.62 6.76
CA GLU A 11 4.84 -3.58 6.11
C GLU A 11 4.17 -4.00 4.80
N TYR A 12 4.88 -3.82 3.70
CA TYR A 12 4.39 -4.12 2.37
C TYR A 12 5.42 -4.94 1.60
N ARG A 13 4.92 -5.78 0.69
CA ARG A 13 5.73 -6.53 -0.25
C ARG A 13 5.31 -6.19 -1.68
N PRO A 14 6.17 -5.56 -2.49
CA PRO A 14 5.95 -5.44 -3.92
C PRO A 14 6.09 -6.81 -4.59
N PHE A 15 5.41 -7.00 -5.72
CA PHE A 15 5.38 -8.29 -6.40
C PHE A 15 6.79 -8.73 -6.84
N GLY A 16 7.28 -9.85 -6.32
CA GLY A 16 8.63 -10.36 -6.59
C GLY A 16 9.75 -9.70 -5.78
N GLY A 17 9.44 -8.84 -4.80
CA GLY A 17 10.42 -8.17 -3.95
C GLY A 17 10.41 -8.63 -2.49
N ASP A 18 11.33 -8.04 -1.73
CA ASP A 18 11.44 -8.24 -0.28
C ASP A 18 10.40 -7.43 0.50
N VAL A 19 10.17 -7.83 1.75
CA VAL A 19 9.30 -7.07 2.66
C VAL A 19 9.99 -5.76 3.02
N SER A 20 9.29 -4.67 2.82
CA SER A 20 9.73 -3.32 3.16
C SER A 20 8.73 -2.64 4.08
N THR A 21 9.18 -1.63 4.81
CA THR A 21 8.34 -0.81 5.68
C THR A 21 8.25 0.60 5.10
N GLY A 22 7.06 1.18 5.10
CA GLY A 22 6.88 2.54 4.64
C GLY A 22 5.57 3.16 5.09
N LYS A 23 5.47 4.48 4.93
CA LYS A 23 4.29 5.25 5.29
C LYS A 23 3.40 5.42 4.07
N ILE A 24 2.12 5.08 4.21
CA ILE A 24 1.12 5.36 3.17
C ILE A 24 0.89 6.87 3.13
N GLU A 25 1.19 7.50 2.02
CA GLU A 25 0.96 8.93 1.81
C GLU A 25 -0.36 9.19 1.11
N LYS A 26 -0.73 8.32 0.17
CA LYS A 26 -1.96 8.43 -0.60
C LYS A 26 -2.47 7.07 -1.05
N ILE A 27 -3.79 6.90 -1.06
CA ILE A 27 -4.45 5.71 -1.63
C ILE A 27 -5.32 6.16 -2.81
N GLU A 28 -5.05 5.65 -4.01
CA GLU A 28 -5.88 5.91 -5.19
C GLU A 28 -6.56 4.63 -5.65
N THR A 29 -7.83 4.73 -6.07
CA THR A 29 -8.58 3.60 -6.62
C THR A 29 -9.06 3.93 -8.02
N LYS A 30 -8.77 3.05 -8.99
CA LYS A 30 -9.30 3.16 -10.35
C LYS A 30 -10.23 1.99 -10.62
N THR A 31 -11.43 2.29 -11.08
CA THR A 31 -12.44 1.27 -11.40
C THR A 31 -12.73 1.30 -12.89
N GLY A 32 -12.49 0.18 -13.57
CA GLY A 32 -12.72 0.02 -15.00
C GLY A 32 -12.63 -1.45 -15.41
N GLY A 33 -13.68 -2.22 -15.12
CA GLY A 33 -13.72 -3.68 -15.35
C GLY A 33 -13.03 -4.51 -14.25
N HIS A 34 -11.98 -3.97 -13.63
CA HIS A 34 -11.35 -4.45 -12.40
C HIS A 34 -11.05 -3.25 -11.48
N VAL A 35 -10.78 -3.53 -10.19
CA VAL A 35 -10.43 -2.51 -9.19
C VAL A 35 -8.92 -2.51 -9.01
N ASP A 36 -8.27 -1.45 -9.46
CA ASP A 36 -6.86 -1.21 -9.19
C ASP A 36 -6.72 -0.31 -7.97
N ILE A 37 -5.94 -0.76 -6.99
CA ILE A 37 -5.57 0.02 -5.80
C ILE A 37 -4.10 0.41 -5.92
N PHE A 38 -3.84 1.70 -5.83
CA PHE A 38 -2.52 2.30 -5.88
C PHE A 38 -2.16 2.83 -4.51
N TYR A 39 -1.01 2.40 -3.99
CA TYR A 39 -0.46 2.91 -2.74
C TYR A 39 0.76 3.77 -3.04
N HIS A 40 0.75 5.01 -2.55
CA HIS A 40 1.92 5.87 -2.55
C HIS A 40 2.62 5.68 -1.22
N ILE A 41 3.79 5.03 -1.23
CA ILE A 41 4.56 4.70 -0.03
C ILE A 41 5.96 5.30 -0.19
N ASN A 42 6.36 6.18 0.74
CA ASN A 42 7.66 6.89 0.71
C ASN A 42 7.94 7.62 -0.62
N GLY A 43 6.93 8.19 -1.27
CA GLY A 43 7.05 8.87 -2.56
C GLY A 43 6.97 7.96 -3.80
N GLU A 44 6.94 6.64 -3.63
CA GLU A 44 6.85 5.68 -4.73
C GLU A 44 5.42 5.15 -4.90
N LYS A 45 4.99 5.00 -6.15
CA LYS A 45 3.64 4.51 -6.51
C LYS A 45 3.68 3.02 -6.80
N PHE A 46 2.98 2.24 -5.97
CA PHE A 46 2.85 0.80 -6.13
C PHE A 46 1.46 0.42 -6.64
N ILE A 47 1.42 -0.38 -7.71
CA ILE A 47 0.22 -1.00 -8.25
C ILE A 47 0.25 -2.46 -7.79
N SER A 48 -0.76 -2.91 -7.05
CA SER A 48 -0.85 -4.31 -6.59
C SER A 48 0.30 -4.75 -5.66
N CYS A 49 0.66 -3.92 -4.67
CA CYS A 49 1.49 -4.38 -3.55
C CYS A 49 0.65 -5.11 -2.49
N GLN A 50 1.22 -6.14 -1.86
CA GLN A 50 0.57 -6.80 -0.73
C GLN A 50 0.89 -6.03 0.55
N LEU A 51 -0.12 -5.49 1.21
CA LEU A 51 0.00 -4.98 2.58
C LEU A 51 -0.10 -6.15 3.56
N ILE A 52 0.98 -6.41 4.29
CA ILE A 52 1.09 -7.56 5.22
C ILE A 52 0.47 -7.20 6.57
N GLY A 53 0.72 -5.98 7.05
CA GLY A 53 0.20 -5.51 8.33
C GLY A 53 0.65 -4.08 8.63
N LYS A 54 0.14 -3.52 9.73
CA LYS A 54 0.69 -2.29 10.29
C LYS A 54 1.99 -2.63 11.00
N ALA A 55 3.06 -1.93 10.68
CA ALA A 55 4.30 -2.06 11.42
C ALA A 55 3.98 -1.73 12.89
N LYS A 56 4.24 -2.66 13.81
CA LYS A 56 4.08 -2.39 15.24
C LYS A 56 4.96 -1.19 15.59
N GLN A 57 4.33 -0.10 16.02
CA GLN A 57 4.99 0.94 16.79
C GLN A 57 5.44 0.38 18.13
#